data_AF-A0AAD7TNJ8-F1
#
_entry.id   AF-A0AAD7TNJ8-F1
#
_cell.length_a   1.000
_cell.length_b   1.000
_cell.length_c   1.000
_cell.angle_alpha   90.00
_cell.angle_beta   90.00
_cell.angle_gamma   90.00
#
_symmetry.space_group_name_H-M   'P 1'
#
loop_
_entity.id
_entity.type
_entity.pdbx_description
1 polymer ?
#
loop_
_entity_poly.entity_id
_entity_poly.type
_entity_poly.pdbx_seq_one_letter_code
_entity_poly.pdbx_strand_id
1 'polypeptide(L)'
;MSDNAPQPCCKTSPDPANAGSALPDCWRNLADPACDHALRQAFNSPSASVGSDLLRTLEFAATSDHAAEAVRVFLDEVQQEPPPGLLASEEEIALAQDFFLDNSIQIMQALLHYSLAGGFASPRIVRTLEAVSYLVPHVRHVDDKEGKTPADLSTVLASISKASSDRTMSRLSETFQFVLDVMGCSVSTLPSGPTAGTQAQHTQHEDHRNRKIAYLLPGGEGWKSAVRVRLLHGIARWRTGERWERGENAQPGVPISQEDMAATLAAFSTIPIWCLHRLNLPPSPAQASAYLALWRHVGFYLGVSPSILLRYFSNTGTTDKFLATAALHLFSDDTCGPGINNNISPTLSPSTPNRTAMSLRRPTIPILVAVSNRPPLNTSLEYNIALTTHLLGPSLSARLGLPPTSLRTRLRVHAFLFMQRLPHYFAQLYQRKGWHEKRRALYREGLARSVWWNLGRRQTTFRPRTAVEDGGRQSDRAIGGELPSRVTDEESVNLDPARAQVLTKMWSEVWREMIVVSVTFATFAALLSYVGLRCLVKGEMM
;
A
#
# COMPACT_ATOMS: atom_id res chain seq x y z
N MET A 1 -34.35 15.26 35.21
CA MET A 1 -32.87 15.22 35.23
C MET A 1 -32.46 14.68 33.87
N SER A 2 -32.09 15.57 32.95
CA SER A 2 -31.93 15.26 31.54
C SER A 2 -30.52 14.77 31.20
N ASP A 3 -30.49 13.81 30.28
CA ASP A 3 -29.34 13.26 29.58
C ASP A 3 -28.46 14.34 28.93
N ASN A 4 -27.14 14.20 29.11
CA ASN A 4 -26.12 14.91 28.34
C ASN A 4 -25.32 13.88 27.54
N ALA A 5 -25.80 13.58 26.32
CA ALA A 5 -24.99 12.94 25.28
C ALA A 5 -24.20 14.03 24.53
N PRO A 6 -22.93 13.81 24.18
CA PRO A 6 -22.15 14.79 23.42
C PRO A 6 -22.69 14.92 21.99
N GLN A 7 -23.13 16.12 21.60
CA GLN A 7 -23.53 16.45 20.23
C GLN A 7 -22.32 16.48 19.28
N PRO A 8 -22.49 16.09 17.99
CA PRO A 8 -21.44 16.19 16.99
C PRO A 8 -21.17 17.65 16.58
N CYS A 9 -19.91 18.09 16.70
CA CYS A 9 -19.40 19.45 16.41
C CYS A 9 -19.44 19.89 14.92
N CYS A 10 -20.48 19.61 14.16
CA CYS A 10 -20.56 20.00 12.74
C CYS A 10 -21.89 20.65 12.35
N LYS A 11 -22.44 21.51 13.22
CA LYS A 11 -23.57 22.40 12.89
C LYS A 11 -23.32 23.85 13.28
N THR A 12 -22.26 24.44 12.75
CA THR A 12 -22.16 25.91 12.61
C THR A 12 -21.49 26.22 11.29
N SER A 13 -22.20 26.96 10.43
CA SER A 13 -21.63 27.56 9.22
C SER A 13 -20.35 28.34 9.60
N PRO A 14 -19.21 28.13 8.93
CA PRO A 14 -18.00 28.85 9.31
C PRO A 14 -18.04 30.25 8.71
N ASP A 15 -17.79 31.25 9.56
CA ASP A 15 -17.39 32.58 9.11
C ASP A 15 -16.20 32.45 8.14
N PRO A 16 -16.27 33.04 6.93
CA PRO A 16 -15.28 32.87 5.89
C PRO A 16 -13.89 33.44 6.24
N ALA A 17 -13.80 34.24 7.31
CA ALA A 17 -12.54 34.85 7.77
C ALA A 17 -11.68 33.92 8.66
N ASN A 18 -12.21 32.82 9.19
CA ASN A 18 -11.50 31.94 10.15
C ASN A 18 -11.42 30.45 9.73
N ALA A 19 -11.78 30.12 8.49
CA ALA A 19 -11.86 28.73 8.00
C ALA A 19 -10.49 28.03 7.84
N GLY A 20 -9.37 28.73 8.00
CA GLY A 20 -8.02 28.20 7.76
C GLY A 20 -7.41 27.40 8.92
N SER A 21 -7.87 27.59 10.16
CA SER A 21 -7.16 27.11 11.36
C SER A 21 -7.89 26.01 12.16
N ALA A 22 -9.14 25.67 11.85
CA ALA A 22 -9.94 24.75 12.68
C ALA A 22 -10.16 23.32 12.12
N LEU A 23 -9.78 23.05 10.85
CA LEU A 23 -10.10 21.79 10.17
C LEU A 23 -9.13 20.61 10.47
N PRO A 24 -7.81 20.80 10.58
CA PRO A 24 -6.88 19.67 10.81
C PRO A 24 -6.94 19.07 12.23
N ASP A 25 -7.14 19.90 13.26
CA ASP A 25 -7.20 19.45 14.66
C ASP A 25 -8.46 18.61 14.97
N CYS A 26 -9.48 18.69 14.11
CA CYS A 26 -10.70 17.90 14.23
C CYS A 26 -10.47 16.44 13.83
N TRP A 27 -9.74 16.16 12.74
CA TRP A 27 -9.63 14.80 12.20
C TRP A 27 -8.69 13.90 12.98
N ARG A 28 -7.71 14.47 13.69
CA ARG A 28 -6.82 13.74 14.61
C ARG A 28 -7.56 13.01 15.72
N ASN A 29 -8.72 13.52 16.10
CA ASN A 29 -9.56 13.02 17.19
C ASN A 29 -10.75 12.21 16.68
N LEU A 30 -10.90 12.08 15.35
CA LEU A 30 -11.98 11.32 14.73
C LEU A 30 -11.46 9.96 14.27
N ALA A 31 -12.10 8.93 14.76
CA ALA A 31 -11.84 7.54 14.38
C ALA A 31 -12.86 7.10 13.32
N ASP A 32 -13.35 5.87 13.41
CA ASP A 32 -14.46 5.32 12.65
C ASP A 32 -15.40 4.58 13.63
N PRO A 33 -16.39 5.32 14.20
CA PRO A 33 -17.27 4.83 15.27
C PRO A 33 -18.15 3.65 14.87
N ALA A 34 -18.67 3.63 13.63
CA ALA A 34 -19.53 2.55 13.15
C ALA A 34 -18.77 1.21 13.18
N CYS A 35 -17.55 1.20 12.62
CA CYS A 35 -16.69 0.03 12.67
C CYS A 35 -16.30 -0.36 14.10
N ASP A 36 -15.95 0.62 14.95
CA ASP A 36 -15.50 0.33 16.32
C ASP A 36 -16.60 -0.28 17.19
N HIS A 37 -17.80 0.29 17.13
CA HIS A 37 -18.93 -0.18 17.90
C HIS A 37 -19.36 -1.58 17.46
N ALA A 38 -19.38 -1.85 16.15
CA ALA A 38 -19.66 -3.18 15.61
C ALA A 38 -18.67 -4.23 16.14
N LEU A 39 -17.37 -3.91 16.13
CA LEU A 39 -16.33 -4.83 16.63
C LEU A 39 -16.43 -5.06 18.14
N ARG A 40 -16.66 -4.01 18.94
CA ARG A 40 -16.83 -4.12 20.41
C ARG A 40 -18.09 -4.89 20.80
N GLN A 41 -19.11 -4.87 19.95
CA GLN A 41 -20.33 -5.64 20.19
C GLN A 41 -20.19 -7.10 19.74
N ALA A 42 -19.45 -7.36 18.66
CA ALA A 42 -19.25 -8.71 18.14
C ALA A 42 -18.18 -9.53 18.89
N PHE A 43 -17.23 -8.86 19.55
CA PHE A 43 -16.12 -9.52 20.26
C PHE A 43 -15.98 -8.99 21.68
N ASN A 44 -15.62 -9.86 22.62
CA ASN A 44 -15.41 -9.49 24.02
C ASN A 44 -14.05 -8.79 24.27
N SER A 45 -13.07 -9.03 23.40
CA SER A 45 -11.73 -8.47 23.49
C SER A 45 -11.05 -8.46 22.11
N PRO A 46 -10.03 -7.63 21.89
CA PRO A 46 -9.32 -7.63 20.60
C PRO A 46 -8.54 -8.92 20.35
N SER A 47 -8.22 -9.68 21.41
CA SER A 47 -7.59 -11.01 21.31
C SER A 47 -8.58 -12.10 20.88
N ALA A 48 -9.87 -11.97 21.22
CA ALA A 48 -10.91 -12.90 20.77
C ALA A 48 -11.11 -12.88 19.25
N SER A 49 -10.71 -11.79 18.58
CA SER A 49 -10.80 -11.64 17.12
C SER A 49 -9.70 -12.37 16.33
N VAL A 50 -8.68 -12.91 17.00
CA VAL A 50 -7.50 -13.51 16.35
C VAL A 50 -7.89 -14.68 15.46
N GLY A 51 -7.43 -14.68 14.22
CA GLY A 51 -7.69 -15.72 13.24
C GLY A 51 -9.13 -15.74 12.70
N SER A 52 -9.99 -14.78 13.08
CA SER A 52 -11.37 -14.72 12.59
C SER A 52 -11.47 -13.88 11.31
N ASP A 53 -12.28 -14.33 10.34
CA ASP A 53 -12.73 -13.47 9.24
C ASP A 53 -13.78 -12.51 9.81
N LEU A 54 -13.36 -11.27 10.08
CA LEU A 54 -14.17 -10.28 10.78
C LEU A 54 -15.48 -9.98 10.05
N LEU A 55 -15.43 -9.83 8.72
CA LEU A 55 -16.61 -9.51 7.93
C LEU A 55 -17.64 -10.65 8.03
N ARG A 56 -17.20 -11.89 7.80
CA ARG A 56 -18.07 -13.07 7.89
C ARG A 56 -18.64 -13.27 9.30
N THR A 57 -17.85 -12.94 10.33
CA THR A 57 -18.29 -13.04 11.72
C THR A 57 -19.41 -12.04 12.03
N LEU A 58 -19.27 -10.80 11.56
CA LEU A 58 -20.28 -9.76 11.70
C LEU A 58 -21.54 -10.10 10.89
N GLU A 59 -21.41 -10.58 9.65
CA GLU A 59 -22.54 -11.06 8.83
C GLU A 59 -23.31 -12.17 9.54
N PHE A 60 -22.62 -13.15 10.13
CA PHE A 60 -23.27 -14.22 10.91
C PHE A 60 -23.97 -13.66 12.16
N ALA A 61 -23.32 -12.77 12.90
CA ALA A 61 -23.91 -12.14 14.10
C ALA A 61 -25.16 -11.30 13.78
N ALA A 62 -25.26 -10.73 12.57
CA ALA A 62 -26.45 -10.00 12.13
C ALA A 62 -27.67 -10.91 11.87
N THR A 63 -27.47 -12.22 11.64
CA THR A 63 -28.56 -13.18 11.37
C THR A 63 -29.22 -13.74 12.62
N SER A 64 -28.56 -13.64 13.79
CA SER A 64 -29.12 -14.08 15.07
C SER A 64 -30.10 -13.05 15.65
N ASP A 65 -31.25 -13.52 16.14
CA ASP A 65 -32.40 -12.72 16.63
C ASP A 65 -32.06 -11.80 17.83
N HIS A 66 -30.98 -12.11 18.56
CA HIS A 66 -30.36 -11.20 19.53
C HIS A 66 -29.38 -10.27 18.81
N ALA A 67 -29.92 -9.42 17.94
CA ALA A 67 -29.14 -8.68 16.95
C ALA A 67 -28.44 -7.46 17.56
N ALA A 68 -27.12 -7.50 17.44
CA ALA A 68 -26.21 -6.45 17.78
C ALA A 68 -26.44 -5.20 16.90
N GLU A 69 -27.22 -4.23 17.40
CA GLU A 69 -27.59 -3.01 16.65
C GLU A 69 -26.41 -2.34 15.94
N ALA A 70 -25.26 -2.20 16.60
CA ALA A 70 -24.09 -1.56 15.98
C ALA A 70 -23.51 -2.38 14.82
N VAL A 71 -23.61 -3.71 14.86
CA VAL A 71 -23.20 -4.59 13.76
C VAL A 71 -24.08 -4.36 12.54
N ARG A 72 -25.41 -4.26 12.72
CA ARG A 72 -26.34 -3.98 11.60
C ARG A 72 -26.09 -2.61 11.00
N VAL A 73 -25.94 -1.58 11.83
CA VAL A 73 -25.62 -0.22 11.38
C VAL A 73 -24.34 -0.20 10.53
N PHE A 74 -23.28 -0.87 10.98
CA PHE A 74 -22.03 -0.95 10.21
C PHE A 74 -22.20 -1.71 8.90
N LEU A 75 -22.89 -2.86 8.92
CA LEU A 75 -23.12 -3.65 7.70
C LEU A 75 -23.97 -2.88 6.70
N ASP A 76 -25.03 -2.22 7.14
CA ASP A 76 -25.87 -1.36 6.29
C ASP A 76 -25.05 -0.21 5.69
N GLU A 77 -24.13 0.39 6.46
CA GLU A 77 -23.24 1.44 5.96
C GLU A 77 -22.32 0.93 4.85
N VAL A 78 -21.64 -0.21 5.03
CA VAL A 78 -20.71 -0.74 4.02
C VAL A 78 -21.40 -1.33 2.79
N GLN A 79 -22.71 -1.61 2.89
CA GLN A 79 -23.56 -2.00 1.76
C GLN A 79 -24.02 -0.82 0.91
N GLN A 80 -23.81 0.43 1.36
CA GLN A 80 -24.13 1.59 0.53
C GLN A 80 -23.13 1.76 -0.62
N GLU A 81 -23.64 2.18 -1.77
CA GLU A 81 -22.78 2.63 -2.87
C GLU A 81 -22.20 4.02 -2.55
N PRO A 82 -20.98 4.34 -3.03
CA PRO A 82 -20.42 5.67 -2.84
C PRO A 82 -21.35 6.73 -3.43
N PRO A 83 -21.53 7.88 -2.75
CA PRO A 83 -22.37 8.96 -3.26
C PRO A 83 -21.80 9.55 -4.57
N PRO A 84 -22.61 10.31 -5.33
CA PRO A 84 -22.15 11.00 -6.53
C PRO A 84 -20.88 11.82 -6.27
N GLY A 85 -19.90 11.71 -7.16
CA GLY A 85 -18.58 12.32 -7.02
C GLY A 85 -17.53 11.42 -6.33
N LEU A 86 -17.95 10.44 -5.51
CA LEU A 86 -17.06 9.41 -4.97
C LEU A 86 -17.09 8.11 -5.78
N LEU A 87 -18.24 7.81 -6.40
CA LEU A 87 -18.40 6.66 -7.28
C LEU A 87 -17.56 6.85 -8.55
N ALA A 88 -16.49 6.07 -8.69
CA ALA A 88 -15.74 5.93 -9.94
C ALA A 88 -16.60 5.24 -11.02
N SER A 89 -16.57 5.77 -12.24
CA SER A 89 -17.24 5.19 -13.40
C SER A 89 -16.53 3.92 -13.89
N GLU A 90 -17.22 3.09 -14.67
CA GLU A 90 -16.62 1.89 -15.28
C GLU A 90 -15.44 2.21 -16.20
N GLU A 91 -15.50 3.34 -16.92
CA GLU A 91 -14.43 3.80 -17.81
C GLU A 91 -13.19 4.21 -17.01
N GLU A 92 -13.37 4.96 -15.91
CA GLU A 92 -12.28 5.30 -15.00
C GLU A 92 -11.67 4.06 -14.38
N ILE A 93 -12.47 3.09 -13.92
CA ILE A 93 -11.97 1.84 -13.34
C ILE A 93 -11.16 1.05 -14.38
N ALA A 94 -11.68 0.89 -15.59
CA ALA A 94 -10.99 0.17 -16.65
C ALA A 94 -9.65 0.85 -17.02
N LEU A 95 -9.66 2.18 -17.16
CA LEU A 95 -8.45 2.95 -17.47
C LEU A 95 -7.43 2.89 -16.34
N ALA A 96 -7.87 2.96 -15.07
CA ALA A 96 -7.02 2.85 -13.90
C ALA A 96 -6.35 1.47 -13.80
N GLN A 97 -7.09 0.39 -14.07
CA GLN A 97 -6.55 -0.97 -14.07
C GLN A 97 -5.53 -1.19 -15.19
N ASP A 98 -5.85 -0.74 -16.41
CA ASP A 98 -4.92 -0.81 -17.54
C ASP A 98 -3.64 -0.04 -17.25
N PHE A 99 -3.79 1.19 -16.74
CA PHE A 99 -2.68 2.02 -16.29
C PHE A 99 -1.84 1.32 -15.20
N PHE A 100 -2.49 0.72 -14.20
CA PHE A 100 -1.82 -0.03 -13.14
C PHE A 100 -1.03 -1.20 -13.70
N LEU A 101 -1.63 -2.03 -14.57
CA LEU A 101 -0.96 -3.20 -15.14
C LEU A 101 0.23 -2.82 -16.01
N ASP A 102 0.07 -1.77 -16.83
CA ASP A 102 1.12 -1.28 -17.71
C ASP A 102 2.34 -0.77 -16.93
N ASN A 103 2.13 -0.23 -15.72
CA ASN A 103 3.14 0.38 -14.85
C ASN A 103 3.35 -0.38 -13.52
N SER A 104 2.90 -1.64 -13.45
CA SER A 104 2.74 -2.36 -12.19
C SER A 104 4.05 -2.50 -11.41
N ILE A 105 5.16 -2.76 -12.09
CA ILE A 105 6.49 -2.87 -11.47
C ILE A 105 6.86 -1.54 -10.78
N GLN A 106 6.66 -0.42 -11.47
CA GLN A 106 7.00 0.91 -10.99
C GLN A 106 6.09 1.36 -9.85
N ILE A 107 4.78 1.11 -9.99
CA ILE A 107 3.79 1.44 -8.96
C ILE A 107 4.07 0.62 -7.69
N MET A 108 4.33 -0.67 -7.82
CA MET A 108 4.65 -1.53 -6.67
C MET A 108 5.96 -1.11 -5.99
N GLN A 109 6.98 -0.70 -6.76
CA GLN A 109 8.20 -0.11 -6.23
C GLN A 109 7.93 1.22 -5.50
N ALA A 110 7.09 2.10 -6.06
CA ALA A 110 6.70 3.36 -5.43
C ALA A 110 5.95 3.13 -4.11
N LEU A 111 5.00 2.21 -4.09
CA LEU A 111 4.27 1.83 -2.88
C LEU A 111 5.23 1.26 -1.84
N LEU A 112 6.12 0.33 -2.21
CA LEU A 112 7.07 -0.28 -1.29
C LEU A 112 8.07 0.72 -0.70
N HIS A 113 8.81 1.40 -1.56
CA HIS A 113 9.98 2.19 -1.17
C HIS A 113 9.61 3.59 -0.71
N TYR A 114 8.53 4.18 -1.25
CA TYR A 114 8.12 5.52 -0.88
C TYR A 114 6.94 5.46 0.10
N SER A 115 5.81 4.88 -0.27
CA SER A 115 4.59 4.95 0.57
C SER A 115 4.72 4.19 1.89
N LEU A 116 5.28 2.97 1.85
CA LEU A 116 5.46 2.12 3.03
C LEU A 116 6.78 2.45 3.73
N ALA A 117 7.94 2.18 3.11
CA ALA A 117 9.23 2.39 3.77
C ALA A 117 9.48 3.87 4.11
N GLY A 118 9.07 4.80 3.25
CA GLY A 118 9.17 6.24 3.52
C GLY A 118 8.03 6.77 4.39
N GLY A 119 6.77 6.53 3.99
CA GLY A 119 5.60 7.12 4.63
C GLY A 119 5.32 6.61 6.05
N PHE A 120 5.55 5.33 6.34
CA PHE A 120 5.36 4.79 7.69
C PHE A 120 6.42 5.23 8.70
N ALA A 121 7.47 5.93 8.27
CA ALA A 121 8.48 6.47 9.16
C ALA A 121 8.03 7.73 9.93
N SER A 122 6.80 8.21 9.69
CA SER A 122 6.21 9.29 10.48
C SER A 122 6.04 8.86 11.95
N PRO A 123 6.50 9.65 12.94
CA PRO A 123 6.48 9.27 14.36
C PRO A 123 5.13 8.73 14.85
N ARG A 124 4.01 9.32 14.39
CA ARG A 124 2.65 8.90 14.79
C ARG A 124 2.29 7.51 14.30
N ILE A 125 2.54 7.22 13.01
CA ILE A 125 2.27 5.91 12.41
C ILE A 125 3.19 4.86 13.05
N VAL A 126 4.47 5.18 13.27
CA VAL A 126 5.43 4.26 13.92
C VAL A 126 4.91 3.77 15.27
N ARG A 127 4.50 4.68 16.16
CA ARG A 127 4.03 4.29 17.50
C ARG A 127 2.75 3.44 17.44
N THR A 128 1.88 3.68 16.45
CA THR A 128 0.71 2.82 16.22
C THR A 128 1.15 1.43 15.74
N LEU A 129 2.04 1.34 14.75
CA LEU A 129 2.58 0.08 14.22
C LEU A 129 3.33 -0.73 15.27
N GLU A 130 4.07 -0.07 16.15
CA GLU A 130 4.68 -0.67 17.33
C GLU A 130 3.60 -1.22 18.24
N ALA A 131 2.61 -0.41 18.66
CA ALA A 131 1.56 -0.82 19.58
C ALA A 131 0.80 -2.09 19.15
N VAL A 132 0.59 -2.28 17.83
CA VAL A 132 -0.06 -3.49 17.30
C VAL A 132 0.91 -4.60 16.89
N SER A 133 2.22 -4.38 17.01
CA SER A 133 3.31 -5.27 16.60
C SER A 133 3.15 -5.85 15.18
N TYR A 134 2.52 -5.09 14.29
CA TYR A 134 2.03 -5.62 13.01
C TYR A 134 3.15 -5.70 11.96
N LEU A 135 3.88 -4.59 11.75
CA LEU A 135 4.94 -4.48 10.72
C LEU A 135 6.35 -4.37 11.30
N VAL A 136 6.48 -3.83 12.51
CA VAL A 136 7.76 -3.55 13.16
C VAL A 136 7.79 -4.33 14.47
N PRO A 137 8.84 -5.13 14.73
CA PRO A 137 9.00 -5.75 16.05
C PRO A 137 9.15 -4.65 17.10
N HIS A 138 8.62 -4.86 18.31
CA HIS A 138 8.90 -3.97 19.42
C HIS A 138 10.40 -3.91 19.65
N VAL A 139 10.96 -2.72 19.48
CA VAL A 139 12.31 -2.44 19.93
C VAL A 139 12.21 -2.19 21.43
N ARG A 140 12.69 -3.13 22.26
CA ARG A 140 12.92 -2.82 23.67
C ARG A 140 13.85 -1.62 23.72
N HIS A 141 13.52 -0.61 24.52
CA HIS A 141 14.52 0.33 24.99
C HIS A 141 15.56 -0.49 25.75
N VAL A 142 16.59 -0.96 25.04
CA VAL A 142 17.72 -1.69 25.64
C VAL A 142 18.35 -0.72 26.61
N ASP A 143 18.11 -0.96 27.89
CA ASP A 143 18.77 -0.40 29.06
C ASP A 143 19.30 1.04 28.91
N ASP A 144 18.45 2.01 29.27
CA ASP A 144 18.87 3.36 29.71
C ASP A 144 19.80 3.32 30.95
N LYS A 145 20.25 2.14 31.40
CA LYS A 145 21.19 1.94 32.52
C LYS A 145 22.65 1.98 32.12
N GLU A 146 22.99 1.83 30.84
CA GLU A 146 24.35 2.07 30.34
C GLU A 146 24.24 2.90 29.06
N GLY A 147 24.67 4.18 29.10
CA GLY A 147 24.55 5.15 28.01
C GLY A 147 25.35 4.83 26.72
N LYS A 148 25.28 3.61 26.19
CA LYS A 148 25.81 3.17 24.90
C LYS A 148 24.66 2.95 23.93
N THR A 149 24.23 4.02 23.29
CA THR A 149 23.40 3.97 22.08
C THR A 149 24.05 3.07 21.02
N PRO A 150 23.32 2.13 20.38
CA PRO A 150 23.84 1.40 19.22
C PRO A 150 23.96 2.39 18.05
N ALA A 151 25.15 2.97 17.87
CA ALA A 151 25.39 4.03 16.90
C ALA A 151 25.55 3.51 15.46
N ASP A 152 25.79 2.20 15.26
CA ASP A 152 26.11 1.64 13.95
C ASP A 152 24.97 0.80 13.35
N LEU A 153 24.77 0.95 12.04
CA LEU A 153 23.81 0.19 11.24
C LEU A 153 24.03 -1.33 11.36
N SER A 154 25.28 -1.76 11.53
CA SER A 154 25.63 -3.16 11.70
C SER A 154 24.94 -3.78 12.93
N THR A 155 24.88 -3.06 14.05
CA THR A 155 24.22 -3.51 15.28
C THR A 155 22.71 -3.60 15.10
N VAL A 156 22.12 -2.66 14.36
CA VAL A 156 20.68 -2.68 14.02
C VAL A 156 20.35 -3.92 13.18
N LEU A 157 21.14 -4.18 12.14
CA LEU A 157 20.94 -5.34 11.27
C LEU A 157 21.08 -6.65 12.05
N ALA A 158 22.04 -6.72 12.99
CA ALA A 158 22.22 -7.89 13.84
C ALA A 158 21.01 -8.17 14.77
N SER A 159 20.24 -7.14 15.13
CA SER A 159 19.04 -7.29 15.97
C SER A 159 17.82 -7.84 15.22
N ILE A 160 17.80 -7.74 13.88
CA ILE A 160 16.66 -8.17 13.07
C ILE A 160 16.78 -9.68 12.79
N SER A 161 16.01 -10.47 13.52
CA SER A 161 15.96 -11.92 13.29
C SER A 161 15.32 -12.27 11.95
N LYS A 162 15.70 -13.44 11.39
CA LYS A 162 15.08 -13.98 10.17
C LYS A 162 13.55 -14.12 10.32
N ALA A 163 13.09 -14.64 11.47
CA ALA A 163 11.67 -14.78 11.75
C ALA A 163 10.92 -13.44 11.75
N SER A 164 11.54 -12.38 12.31
CA SER A 164 10.96 -11.03 12.24
C SER A 164 10.89 -10.51 10.80
N SER A 165 11.97 -10.70 10.03
CA SER A 165 12.03 -10.32 8.60
C SER A 165 10.97 -11.05 7.77
N ASP A 166 10.77 -12.36 8.00
CA ASP A 166 9.75 -13.17 7.33
C ASP A 166 8.32 -12.68 7.67
N ARG A 167 8.06 -12.32 8.93
CA ARG A 167 6.78 -11.73 9.35
C ARG A 167 6.52 -10.39 8.67
N THR A 168 7.50 -9.48 8.67
CA THR A 168 7.38 -8.18 7.98
C THR A 168 7.13 -8.39 6.49
N MET A 169 7.81 -9.34 5.83
CA MET A 169 7.56 -9.67 4.42
C MET A 169 6.14 -10.18 4.17
N SER A 170 5.62 -11.05 5.04
CA SER A 170 4.23 -11.54 4.94
C SER A 170 3.24 -10.39 5.04
N ARG A 171 3.47 -9.41 5.93
CA ARG A 171 2.60 -8.25 6.13
C ARG A 171 2.59 -7.31 4.93
N LEU A 172 3.77 -7.03 4.39
CA LEU A 172 3.91 -6.26 3.15
C LEU A 172 3.20 -6.96 1.99
N SER A 173 3.26 -8.29 1.94
CA SER A 173 2.57 -9.09 0.92
C SER A 173 1.05 -9.05 1.07
N GLU A 174 0.51 -9.00 2.29
CA GLU A 174 -0.93 -8.78 2.52
C GLU A 174 -1.36 -7.39 2.00
N THR A 175 -0.57 -6.33 2.26
CA THR A 175 -0.84 -5.00 1.69
C THR A 175 -0.84 -5.03 0.16
N PHE A 176 0.08 -5.77 -0.46
CA PHE A 176 0.09 -5.94 -1.91
C PHE A 176 -1.07 -6.78 -2.42
N GLN A 177 -1.54 -7.77 -1.68
CA GLN A 177 -2.77 -8.47 -2.03
C GLN A 177 -3.96 -7.51 -2.04
N PHE A 178 -4.10 -6.66 -1.02
CA PHE A 178 -5.14 -5.64 -0.99
C PHE A 178 -5.11 -4.74 -2.24
N VAL A 179 -3.93 -4.23 -2.61
CA VAL A 179 -3.75 -3.43 -3.83
C VAL A 179 -4.18 -4.22 -5.07
N LEU A 180 -3.81 -5.49 -5.19
CA LEU A 180 -4.19 -6.33 -6.32
C LEU A 180 -5.69 -6.62 -6.36
N ASP A 181 -6.33 -6.84 -5.21
CA ASP A 181 -7.77 -7.09 -5.12
C ASP A 181 -8.56 -5.86 -5.61
N VAL A 182 -8.21 -4.65 -5.14
CA VAL A 182 -8.88 -3.40 -5.58
C VAL A 182 -8.52 -2.99 -7.03
N MET A 183 -7.42 -3.48 -7.57
CA MET A 183 -7.06 -3.34 -8.99
C MET A 183 -7.64 -4.47 -9.87
N GLY A 184 -8.50 -5.33 -9.33
CA GLY A 184 -9.17 -6.40 -10.09
C GLY A 184 -8.23 -7.51 -10.55
N CYS A 185 -7.16 -7.79 -9.79
CA CYS A 185 -6.19 -8.86 -10.08
C CYS A 185 -6.43 -10.14 -9.25
N SER A 186 -7.62 -10.31 -8.64
CA SER A 186 -7.99 -11.44 -7.79
C SER A 186 -8.40 -12.70 -8.58
N VAL A 187 -8.31 -13.88 -7.93
CA VAL A 187 -8.61 -15.23 -8.48
C VAL A 187 -9.96 -15.28 -9.20
N SER A 188 -11.01 -14.67 -8.65
CA SER A 188 -12.38 -14.72 -9.19
C SER A 188 -12.53 -14.02 -10.55
N THR A 189 -11.52 -13.24 -10.97
CA THR A 189 -11.49 -12.58 -12.29
C THR A 189 -10.71 -13.38 -13.35
N LEU A 190 -10.06 -14.48 -12.95
CA LEU A 190 -9.35 -15.36 -13.88
C LEU A 190 -10.37 -16.25 -14.61
N PRO A 191 -10.31 -16.36 -15.95
CA PRO A 191 -11.17 -17.25 -16.69
C PRO A 191 -11.01 -18.68 -16.16
N SER A 192 -12.11 -19.27 -15.67
CA SER A 192 -12.20 -20.71 -15.49
C SER A 192 -11.85 -21.38 -16.84
N GLY A 193 -11.11 -22.49 -16.81
CA GLY A 193 -10.66 -23.19 -18.02
C GLY A 193 -11.81 -23.56 -18.97
N PRO A 194 -11.49 -24.08 -20.18
CA PRO A 194 -12.49 -24.35 -21.19
C PRO A 194 -13.35 -25.55 -20.78
N THR A 195 -14.48 -25.30 -20.12
CA THR A 195 -15.61 -26.23 -20.09
C THR A 195 -16.53 -25.92 -21.27
N ALA A 196 -16.78 -26.98 -22.04
CA ALA A 196 -17.47 -27.01 -23.33
C ALA A 196 -18.80 -26.25 -23.41
N GLY A 197 -19.06 -25.64 -24.58
CA GLY A 197 -20.39 -25.13 -24.93
C GLY A 197 -20.35 -24.09 -26.04
N THR A 198 -20.40 -24.55 -27.29
CA THR A 198 -20.69 -23.77 -28.50
C THR A 198 -22.03 -23.03 -28.34
N GLN A 199 -22.11 -21.80 -28.91
CA GLN A 199 -23.31 -20.93 -29.07
C GLN A 199 -23.56 -19.86 -27.98
N ALA A 200 -22.85 -18.72 -28.06
CA ALA A 200 -23.34 -17.43 -27.54
C ALA A 200 -22.47 -16.25 -28.04
N GLN A 201 -22.25 -16.11 -29.35
CA GLN A 201 -21.34 -15.07 -29.87
C GLN A 201 -21.97 -13.69 -30.12
N HIS A 202 -23.27 -13.48 -29.85
CA HIS A 202 -23.92 -12.18 -30.12
C HIS A 202 -24.53 -11.44 -28.92
N THR A 203 -24.64 -12.07 -27.75
CA THR A 203 -25.17 -11.44 -26.51
C THR A 203 -24.12 -11.16 -25.44
N GLN A 204 -22.87 -11.62 -25.62
CA GLN A 204 -21.82 -11.49 -24.61
C GLN A 204 -21.18 -10.09 -24.52
N HIS A 205 -21.40 -9.20 -25.49
CA HIS A 205 -20.68 -7.91 -25.54
C HIS A 205 -21.30 -6.81 -24.65
N GLU A 206 -22.57 -6.95 -24.25
CA GLU A 206 -23.24 -6.06 -23.29
C GLU A 206 -23.09 -6.58 -21.85
N ASP A 207 -23.23 -7.89 -21.65
CA ASP A 207 -23.13 -8.55 -20.33
C ASP A 207 -21.71 -8.51 -19.74
N HIS A 208 -20.68 -8.32 -20.58
CA HIS A 208 -19.29 -8.20 -20.12
C HIS A 208 -18.90 -6.77 -19.67
N ARG A 209 -19.68 -5.74 -20.05
CA ARG A 209 -19.46 -4.33 -19.64
C ARG A 209 -19.93 -4.10 -18.20
N ASN A 210 -21.16 -4.53 -17.86
CA ASN A 210 -21.75 -4.47 -16.51
C ASN A 210 -20.95 -5.23 -15.42
N ARG A 211 -19.93 -6.01 -15.79
CA ARG A 211 -19.16 -6.88 -14.90
C ARG A 211 -17.91 -6.20 -14.31
N LYS A 212 -17.51 -5.02 -14.80
CA LYS A 212 -16.21 -4.40 -14.45
C LYS A 212 -16.22 -3.61 -13.15
N ILE A 213 -17.31 -2.94 -12.78
CA ILE A 213 -17.40 -2.22 -11.48
C ILE A 213 -17.84 -3.15 -10.33
N ALA A 214 -18.55 -4.24 -10.65
CA ALA A 214 -19.14 -5.16 -9.68
C ALA A 214 -18.15 -5.71 -8.63
N TYR A 215 -16.85 -5.80 -8.93
CA TYR A 215 -15.87 -6.26 -7.95
C TYR A 215 -15.53 -5.22 -6.86
N LEU A 216 -15.77 -3.92 -7.11
CA LEU A 216 -15.59 -2.83 -6.14
C LEU A 216 -16.90 -2.44 -5.44
N LEU A 217 -18.04 -2.88 -5.95
CA LEU A 217 -19.35 -2.70 -5.31
C LEU A 217 -19.60 -3.77 -4.22
N PRO A 218 -20.63 -3.58 -3.38
CA PRO A 218 -20.91 -4.49 -2.28
C PRO A 218 -21.04 -5.95 -2.72
N GLY A 219 -20.39 -6.85 -1.98
CA GLY A 219 -20.26 -8.27 -2.32
C GLY A 219 -19.13 -8.62 -3.29
N GLY A 220 -18.52 -7.64 -3.97
CA GLY A 220 -17.36 -7.82 -4.83
C GLY A 220 -16.05 -8.09 -4.07
N GLU A 221 -15.06 -8.71 -4.70
CA GLU A 221 -13.80 -9.09 -4.03
C GLU A 221 -12.95 -7.88 -3.60
N GLY A 222 -12.87 -6.84 -4.43
CA GLY A 222 -12.18 -5.60 -4.07
C GLY A 222 -12.87 -4.86 -2.92
N TRP A 223 -14.21 -4.87 -2.92
CA TRP A 223 -15.02 -4.37 -1.81
C TRP A 223 -14.78 -5.17 -0.52
N LYS A 224 -14.84 -6.51 -0.57
CA LYS A 224 -14.59 -7.38 0.59
C LYS A 224 -13.21 -7.10 1.18
N SER A 225 -12.19 -6.97 0.34
CA SER A 225 -10.83 -6.67 0.79
C SER A 225 -10.76 -5.27 1.45
N ALA A 226 -11.41 -4.25 0.89
CA ALA A 226 -11.48 -2.92 1.51
C ALA A 226 -12.19 -2.95 2.89
N VAL A 227 -13.35 -3.59 2.98
CA VAL A 227 -14.11 -3.70 4.24
C VAL A 227 -13.36 -4.52 5.29
N ARG A 228 -12.71 -5.62 4.89
CA ARG A 228 -11.87 -6.42 5.81
C ARG A 228 -10.68 -5.61 6.34
N VAL A 229 -10.05 -4.78 5.50
CA VAL A 229 -8.99 -3.86 5.95
C VAL A 229 -9.55 -2.79 6.89
N ARG A 230 -10.74 -2.22 6.62
CA ARG A 230 -11.43 -1.29 7.52
C ARG A 230 -11.67 -1.91 8.91
N LEU A 231 -12.16 -3.15 8.94
CA LEU A 231 -12.35 -3.91 10.19
C LEU A 231 -11.02 -4.22 10.90
N LEU A 232 -9.97 -4.56 10.15
CA LEU A 232 -8.63 -4.76 10.70
C LEU A 232 -8.09 -3.48 11.35
N HIS A 233 -8.33 -2.31 10.73
CA HIS A 233 -8.01 -1.01 11.34
C HIS A 233 -8.80 -0.78 12.62
N GLY A 234 -10.08 -1.16 12.71
CA GLY A 234 -10.85 -1.10 13.95
C GLY A 234 -10.25 -1.95 15.08
N ILE A 235 -9.85 -3.20 14.79
CA ILE A 235 -9.15 -4.05 15.78
C ILE A 235 -7.80 -3.45 16.17
N ALA A 236 -7.05 -2.90 15.22
CA ALA A 236 -5.78 -2.22 15.49
C ALA A 236 -5.98 -1.02 16.42
N ARG A 237 -7.00 -0.18 16.16
CA ARG A 237 -7.37 0.95 17.02
C ARG A 237 -7.74 0.52 18.43
N TRP A 238 -8.53 -0.55 18.57
CA TRP A 238 -8.89 -1.10 19.88
C TRP A 238 -7.64 -1.54 20.67
N ARG A 239 -6.75 -2.33 20.05
CA ARG A 239 -5.49 -2.80 20.69
C ARG A 239 -4.60 -1.63 21.11
N THR A 240 -4.43 -0.66 20.22
CA THR A 240 -3.61 0.51 20.51
C THR A 240 -4.22 1.36 21.63
N GLY A 241 -5.54 1.53 21.65
CA GLY A 241 -6.25 2.24 22.72
C GLY A 241 -6.05 1.60 24.09
N GLU A 242 -6.28 0.28 24.22
CA GLU A 242 -6.07 -0.43 25.49
C GLU A 242 -4.63 -0.32 26.01
N ARG A 243 -3.66 -0.23 25.10
CA ARG A 243 -2.25 -0.06 25.44
C ARG A 243 -1.92 1.35 25.89
N TRP A 244 -2.43 2.36 25.17
CA TRP A 244 -2.25 3.76 25.53
C TRP A 244 -2.90 4.10 26.87
N GLU A 245 -4.06 3.52 27.18
CA GLU A 245 -4.73 3.66 28.49
C GLU A 245 -3.88 3.11 29.64
N ARG A 246 -3.03 2.11 29.40
CA ARG A 246 -2.08 1.56 30.39
C ARG A 246 -0.82 2.44 30.58
N GLY A 247 -0.75 3.58 29.90
CA GLY A 247 0.39 4.51 29.98
C GLY A 247 1.57 4.16 29.07
N GLU A 248 1.44 3.15 28.21
CA GLU A 248 2.50 2.75 27.28
C GLU A 248 2.47 3.62 26.01
N ASN A 249 3.39 4.58 25.89
CA ASN A 249 3.59 5.38 24.67
C ASN A 249 2.34 6.13 24.15
N ALA A 250 1.47 6.58 25.06
CA ALA A 250 0.25 7.33 24.73
C ALA A 250 0.57 8.64 23.98
N GLN A 251 -0.33 9.02 23.06
CA GLN A 251 -0.22 10.25 22.27
C GLN A 251 -1.53 11.03 22.25
N PRO A 252 -1.48 12.35 21.97
CA PRO A 252 -2.67 13.11 21.62
C PRO A 252 -3.33 12.55 20.34
N GLY A 253 -4.67 12.50 20.35
CA GLY A 253 -5.47 11.98 19.23
C GLY A 253 -5.84 10.50 19.38
N VAL A 254 -6.53 9.98 18.36
CA VAL A 254 -6.91 8.57 18.27
C VAL A 254 -5.98 7.82 17.31
N PRO A 255 -5.67 6.54 17.57
CA PRO A 255 -4.88 5.75 16.61
C PRO A 255 -5.65 5.59 15.30
N ILE A 256 -4.94 5.54 14.17
CA ILE A 256 -5.51 5.37 12.82
C ILE A 256 -6.70 6.33 12.62
N SER A 257 -6.46 7.61 12.92
CA SER A 257 -7.45 8.68 12.81
C SER A 257 -7.88 8.93 11.35
N GLN A 258 -8.95 9.70 11.15
CA GLN A 258 -9.39 10.12 9.82
C GLN A 258 -8.26 10.85 9.05
N GLU A 259 -7.39 11.58 9.77
CA GLU A 259 -6.18 12.16 9.17
C GLU A 259 -5.20 11.08 8.70
N ASP A 260 -4.87 10.11 9.55
CA ASP A 260 -3.91 9.05 9.22
C ASP A 260 -4.41 8.20 8.03
N MET A 261 -5.71 7.88 8.02
CA MET A 261 -6.35 7.15 6.93
C MET A 261 -6.33 7.95 5.63
N ALA A 262 -6.69 9.25 5.67
CA ALA A 262 -6.67 10.10 4.48
C ALA A 262 -5.25 10.33 3.95
N ALA A 263 -4.27 10.57 4.83
CA ALA A 263 -2.87 10.75 4.44
C ALA A 263 -2.30 9.46 3.80
N THR A 264 -2.62 8.31 4.37
CA THR A 264 -2.22 7.01 3.80
C THR A 264 -2.93 6.75 2.48
N LEU A 265 -4.22 7.07 2.35
CA LEU A 265 -4.93 6.96 1.08
C LEU A 265 -4.28 7.83 -0.01
N ALA A 266 -3.92 9.07 0.32
CA ALA A 266 -3.20 9.97 -0.59
C ALA A 266 -1.80 9.44 -0.94
N ALA A 267 -1.12 8.79 0.00
CA ALA A 267 0.14 8.11 -0.28
C ALA A 267 -0.04 7.00 -1.32
N PHE A 268 -1.12 6.22 -1.27
CA PHE A 268 -1.40 5.16 -2.23
C PHE A 268 -1.89 5.67 -3.59
N SER A 269 -2.63 6.79 -3.63
CA SER A 269 -3.16 7.35 -4.88
C SER A 269 -2.17 8.25 -5.63
N THR A 270 -1.38 9.04 -4.90
CA THR A 270 -0.61 10.16 -5.48
C THR A 270 0.89 9.85 -5.60
N ILE A 271 1.49 9.16 -4.63
CA ILE A 271 2.93 8.85 -4.67
C ILE A 271 3.31 7.98 -5.89
N PRO A 272 2.51 6.97 -6.31
CA PRO A 272 2.81 6.25 -7.54
C PRO A 272 2.93 7.17 -8.76
N ILE A 273 2.07 8.19 -8.86
CA ILE A 273 2.12 9.19 -9.92
C ILE A 273 3.41 10.00 -9.83
N TRP A 274 3.79 10.50 -8.64
CA TRP A 274 5.06 11.20 -8.44
C TRP A 274 6.29 10.35 -8.82
N CYS A 275 6.30 9.10 -8.38
CA CYS A 275 7.39 8.18 -8.68
C CYS A 275 7.48 7.88 -10.17
N LEU A 276 6.36 7.73 -10.88
CA LEU A 276 6.35 7.57 -12.33
C LEU A 276 6.95 8.78 -13.06
N HIS A 277 6.68 10.00 -12.61
CA HIS A 277 7.40 11.20 -13.10
C HIS A 277 8.91 11.11 -12.84
N ARG A 278 9.34 10.75 -11.63
CA ARG A 278 10.78 10.58 -11.29
C ARG A 278 11.44 9.46 -12.10
N LEU A 279 10.65 8.47 -12.50
CA LEU A 279 11.09 7.34 -13.33
C LEU A 279 10.99 7.63 -14.83
N ASN A 280 10.68 8.86 -15.27
CA ASN A 280 10.51 9.28 -16.67
C ASN A 280 9.42 8.48 -17.42
N LEU A 281 8.35 8.11 -16.72
CA LEU A 281 7.18 7.44 -17.27
C LEU A 281 5.91 8.20 -16.85
N PRO A 282 5.78 9.50 -17.17
CA PRO A 282 4.66 10.31 -16.69
C PRO A 282 3.32 9.77 -17.26
N PRO A 283 2.29 9.57 -16.42
CA PRO A 283 0.97 9.21 -16.90
C PRO A 283 0.32 10.36 -17.67
N SER A 284 -0.61 10.02 -18.56
CA SER A 284 -1.52 11.04 -19.11
C SER A 284 -2.44 11.60 -18.02
N PRO A 285 -2.98 12.83 -18.20
CA PRO A 285 -3.95 13.39 -17.24
C PRO A 285 -5.16 12.49 -16.99
N ALA A 286 -5.66 11.82 -18.04
CA ALA A 286 -6.77 10.88 -17.93
C ALA A 286 -6.42 9.65 -17.08
N GLN A 287 -5.24 9.05 -17.28
CA GLN A 287 -4.78 7.92 -16.47
C GLN A 287 -4.59 8.31 -15.00
N ALA A 288 -3.98 9.47 -14.73
CA ALA A 288 -3.78 9.94 -13.37
C ALA A 288 -5.10 10.25 -12.66
N SER A 289 -6.06 10.87 -13.37
CA SER A 289 -7.41 11.14 -12.85
C SER A 289 -8.18 9.86 -12.57
N ALA A 290 -8.15 8.89 -13.49
CA ALA A 290 -8.82 7.60 -13.34
C ALA A 290 -8.23 6.81 -12.16
N TYR A 291 -6.91 6.78 -12.01
CA TYR A 291 -6.24 6.14 -10.88
C TYR A 291 -6.64 6.77 -9.54
N LEU A 292 -6.72 8.11 -9.48
CA LEU A 292 -7.22 8.81 -8.31
C LEU A 292 -8.70 8.51 -8.03
N ALA A 293 -9.55 8.48 -9.05
CA ALA A 293 -10.97 8.17 -8.91
C ALA A 293 -11.20 6.78 -8.32
N LEU A 294 -10.47 5.76 -8.80
CA LEU A 294 -10.50 4.41 -8.24
C LEU A 294 -10.10 4.40 -6.76
N TRP A 295 -8.99 5.05 -6.40
CA TRP A 295 -8.58 5.13 -4.99
C TRP A 295 -9.55 5.95 -4.13
N ARG A 296 -10.17 7.00 -4.66
CA ARG A 296 -11.22 7.76 -3.97
C ARG A 296 -12.44 6.88 -3.67
N HIS A 297 -12.86 6.05 -4.62
CA HIS A 297 -13.90 5.05 -4.44
C HIS A 297 -13.51 4.03 -3.35
N VAL A 298 -12.29 3.48 -3.41
CA VAL A 298 -11.78 2.55 -2.38
C VAL A 298 -11.71 3.23 -1.01
N GLY A 299 -11.34 4.51 -0.94
CA GLY A 299 -11.28 5.30 0.28
C GLY A 299 -12.60 5.39 1.03
N PHE A 300 -13.72 5.43 0.31
CA PHE A 300 -15.06 5.39 0.90
C PHE A 300 -15.28 4.09 1.67
N TYR A 301 -14.98 2.94 1.04
CA TYR A 301 -15.11 1.63 1.70
C TYR A 301 -14.06 1.36 2.78
N LEU A 302 -12.93 2.06 2.76
CA LEU A 302 -11.96 2.06 3.85
C LEU A 302 -12.41 2.88 5.08
N GLY A 303 -13.54 3.60 5.00
CA GLY A 303 -14.08 4.40 6.11
C GLY A 303 -13.53 5.83 6.19
N VAL A 304 -12.91 6.34 5.14
CA VAL A 304 -12.52 7.76 5.07
C VAL A 304 -13.76 8.61 4.85
N SER A 305 -13.92 9.66 5.66
CA SER A 305 -15.08 10.54 5.62
C SER A 305 -15.36 11.05 4.20
N PRO A 306 -16.62 10.97 3.72
CA PRO A 306 -17.01 11.50 2.41
C PRO A 306 -16.66 12.98 2.23
N SER A 307 -16.69 13.78 3.29
CA SER A 307 -16.32 15.21 3.22
C SER A 307 -14.83 15.43 2.94
N ILE A 308 -13.96 14.53 3.42
CA ILE A 308 -12.53 14.54 3.11
C ILE A 308 -12.33 14.13 1.65
N LEU A 309 -12.96 13.04 1.22
CA LEU A 309 -12.81 12.50 -0.13
C LEU A 309 -13.32 13.49 -1.20
N LEU A 310 -14.51 14.04 -1.03
CA LEU A 310 -15.10 14.99 -1.98
C LEU A 310 -14.28 16.27 -2.11
N ARG A 311 -13.64 16.72 -1.02
CA ARG A 311 -12.87 17.97 -1.02
C ARG A 311 -11.43 17.77 -1.49
N TYR A 312 -10.71 16.83 -0.89
CA TYR A 312 -9.25 16.69 -1.04
C TYR A 312 -8.84 15.62 -2.07
N PHE A 313 -9.76 14.76 -2.48
CA PHE A 313 -9.55 13.75 -3.52
C PHE A 313 -10.28 14.08 -4.83
N SER A 314 -10.79 15.31 -4.98
CA SER A 314 -11.56 15.74 -6.16
C SER A 314 -10.77 15.70 -7.47
N ASN A 315 -9.49 16.10 -7.45
CA ASN A 315 -8.58 16.07 -8.59
C ASN A 315 -7.12 15.93 -8.13
N THR A 316 -6.25 15.54 -9.06
CA THR A 316 -4.84 15.23 -8.79
C THR A 316 -4.09 16.40 -8.15
N GLY A 317 -4.29 17.63 -8.60
CA GLY A 317 -3.63 18.81 -8.04
C GLY A 317 -4.08 19.17 -6.62
N THR A 318 -5.31 18.82 -6.24
CA THR A 318 -5.81 19.03 -4.88
C THR A 318 -5.28 17.97 -3.94
N THR A 319 -5.26 16.71 -4.37
CA THR A 319 -4.69 15.60 -3.59
C THR A 319 -3.19 15.73 -3.41
N ASP A 320 -2.48 16.27 -4.41
CA ASP A 320 -1.06 16.61 -4.35
C ASP A 320 -0.75 17.58 -3.19
N LYS A 321 -1.47 18.70 -3.14
CA LYS A 321 -1.35 19.70 -2.05
C LYS A 321 -1.73 19.11 -0.70
N PHE A 322 -2.78 18.28 -0.66
CA PHE A 322 -3.20 17.60 0.56
C PHE A 322 -2.11 16.67 1.08
N LEU A 323 -1.54 15.80 0.24
CA LEU A 323 -0.47 14.89 0.63
C LEU A 323 0.76 15.63 1.15
N ALA A 324 1.18 16.70 0.46
CA ALA A 324 2.31 17.53 0.91
C ALA A 324 2.05 18.14 2.31
N THR A 325 0.84 18.66 2.54
CA THR A 325 0.45 19.24 3.83
C THR A 325 0.36 18.19 4.93
N ALA A 326 -0.29 17.05 4.65
CA ALA A 326 -0.38 15.92 5.58
C ALA A 326 1.01 15.37 5.94
N ALA A 327 1.92 15.27 4.97
CA ALA A 327 3.30 14.87 5.22
C ALA A 327 4.04 15.86 6.13
N LEU A 328 3.88 17.18 5.93
CA LEU A 328 4.47 18.16 6.85
C LEU A 328 4.00 17.92 8.28
N HIS A 329 2.71 17.68 8.48
CA HIS A 329 2.14 17.48 9.81
C HIS A 329 2.55 16.14 10.43
N LEU A 330 2.48 15.04 9.68
CA LEU A 330 2.85 13.70 10.14
C LEU A 330 4.34 13.58 10.48
N PHE A 331 5.21 14.32 9.79
CA PHE A 331 6.65 14.33 10.02
C PHE A 331 7.15 15.53 10.85
N SER A 332 6.26 16.40 11.29
CA SER A 332 6.58 17.38 12.33
C SER A 332 6.46 16.67 13.68
N ASP A 333 7.55 16.66 14.45
CA ASP A 333 7.51 16.10 15.80
C ASP A 333 6.58 16.99 16.65
N ASP A 334 5.53 16.41 17.26
CA ASP A 334 4.82 17.06 18.36
C ASP A 334 5.78 17.13 19.57
N THR A 335 6.73 18.06 19.56
CA THR A 335 7.66 18.33 20.67
C THR A 335 6.99 19.02 21.86
N CYS A 336 5.67 19.19 21.84
CA CYS A 336 4.90 19.82 22.92
C CYS A 336 4.39 18.79 23.96
N GLY A 337 5.27 17.92 24.44
CA GLY A 337 5.05 17.23 25.72
C GLY A 337 5.46 18.16 26.87
N PRO A 338 4.72 18.23 27.99
CA PRO A 338 5.10 19.05 29.13
C PRO A 338 6.38 18.48 29.77
N GLY A 339 7.55 18.98 29.36
CA GLY A 339 8.85 18.53 29.87
C GLY A 339 10.07 18.77 28.98
N ILE A 340 9.91 19.20 27.72
CA ILE A 340 11.05 19.48 26.83
C ILE A 340 11.25 20.99 26.71
N ASN A 341 12.27 21.50 27.40
CA ASN A 341 12.63 22.93 27.40
C ASN A 341 13.01 23.41 25.97
N ASN A 342 12.38 24.49 25.54
CA ASN A 342 12.48 25.16 24.25
C ASN A 342 13.83 25.86 23.96
N ASN A 343 14.96 25.15 24.05
CA ASN A 343 16.25 25.65 23.59
C ASN A 343 16.80 24.80 22.44
N ILE A 344 16.17 24.88 21.27
CA ILE A 344 16.79 24.42 20.02
C ILE A 344 17.03 25.66 19.15
N SER A 345 18.26 26.18 19.23
CA SER A 345 18.79 27.17 18.30
C SER A 345 19.07 26.52 16.93
N PRO A 346 18.86 27.22 15.79
CA PRO A 346 18.98 26.68 14.44
C PRO A 346 20.44 26.61 13.92
N THR A 347 21.41 26.31 14.78
CA THR A 347 22.82 26.20 14.39
C THR A 347 23.25 24.73 14.34
N LEU A 348 23.37 24.19 13.13
CA LEU A 348 24.00 22.89 12.87
C LEU A 348 25.49 22.95 13.28
N SER A 349 25.86 22.29 14.37
CA SER A 349 27.25 21.97 14.69
C SER A 349 27.53 20.49 14.38
N PRO A 350 28.64 20.12 13.70
CA PRO A 350 28.86 18.75 13.19
C PRO A 350 29.40 17.73 14.22
N SER A 351 29.56 18.09 15.49
CA SER A 351 30.48 17.37 16.40
C SER A 351 29.86 16.86 17.71
N THR A 352 28.53 16.67 17.77
CA THR A 352 27.91 15.98 18.92
C THR A 352 26.82 15.05 18.40
N PRO A 353 26.91 13.72 18.60
CA PRO A 353 25.84 12.79 18.23
C PRO A 353 24.71 13.00 19.23
N ASN A 354 23.90 13.99 18.92
CA ASN A 354 22.86 14.51 19.75
C ASN A 354 21.80 13.40 19.90
N ARG A 355 21.09 13.29 21.05
CA ARG A 355 20.05 12.26 21.37
C ARG A 355 19.05 11.98 20.23
N THR A 356 18.98 12.89 19.28
CA THR A 356 18.57 12.87 17.86
C THR A 356 19.21 11.82 16.92
N ALA A 357 19.99 10.85 17.40
CA ALA A 357 20.10 9.53 16.75
C ALA A 357 18.85 8.68 17.13
N MET A 358 17.67 9.31 17.05
CA MET A 358 16.38 8.90 17.62
C MET A 358 15.99 7.47 17.24
N SER A 359 16.22 6.55 18.18
CA SER A 359 15.71 5.19 18.27
C SER A 359 15.61 4.43 16.93
N LEU A 360 16.72 3.79 16.57
CA LEU A 360 16.81 2.64 15.66
C LEU A 360 15.90 2.72 14.42
N ARG A 361 16.27 3.58 13.45
CA ARG A 361 15.79 3.62 12.07
C ARG A 361 14.44 2.90 11.87
N ARG A 362 13.39 3.60 12.32
CA ARG A 362 11.93 3.49 12.07
C ARG A 362 11.57 2.59 10.86
N PRO A 363 10.37 1.96 10.78
CA PRO A 363 9.93 0.89 9.85
C PRO A 363 10.65 0.71 8.51
N THR A 364 11.06 1.79 7.85
CA THR A 364 12.02 1.85 6.74
C THR A 364 13.07 0.74 6.72
N ILE A 365 14.02 0.66 7.67
CA ILE A 365 15.11 -0.33 7.56
C ILE A 365 14.62 -1.76 7.72
N PRO A 366 13.79 -2.10 8.73
CA PRO A 366 13.17 -3.43 8.80
C PRO A 366 12.42 -3.82 7.53
N ILE A 367 11.68 -2.90 6.92
CA ILE A 367 10.98 -3.13 5.63
C ILE A 367 12.00 -3.41 4.51
N LEU A 368 13.06 -2.61 4.38
CA LEU A 368 14.07 -2.81 3.36
C LEU A 368 14.84 -4.12 3.55
N VAL A 369 15.13 -4.51 4.79
CA VAL A 369 15.72 -5.83 5.12
C VAL A 369 14.75 -6.95 4.75
N ALA A 370 13.46 -6.80 5.07
CA ALA A 370 12.44 -7.78 4.79
C ALA A 370 12.28 -8.07 3.30
N VAL A 371 12.49 -7.11 2.41
CA VAL A 371 12.39 -7.31 0.96
C VAL A 371 13.73 -7.63 0.27
N SER A 372 14.83 -7.69 1.01
CA SER A 372 16.16 -7.93 0.46
C SER A 372 16.49 -9.42 0.35
N ASN A 373 17.28 -9.78 -0.67
CA ASN A 373 17.76 -11.15 -0.93
C ASN A 373 16.62 -12.18 -1.01
N ARG A 374 15.48 -11.77 -1.57
CA ARG A 374 14.31 -12.62 -1.79
C ARG A 374 13.97 -12.75 -3.28
N PRO A 375 13.38 -13.87 -3.70
CA PRO A 375 12.86 -14.01 -5.06
C PRO A 375 11.78 -12.96 -5.35
N PRO A 376 11.60 -12.58 -6.63
CA PRO A 376 12.28 -13.15 -7.80
C PRO A 376 13.64 -12.50 -8.12
N LEU A 377 13.88 -11.25 -7.73
CA LEU A 377 15.05 -10.49 -8.19
C LEU A 377 16.30 -10.63 -7.31
N ASN A 378 16.15 -11.09 -6.05
CA ASN A 378 17.24 -11.21 -5.08
C ASN A 378 18.10 -9.93 -4.96
N THR A 379 17.45 -8.77 -4.89
CA THR A 379 18.13 -7.48 -4.73
C THR A 379 18.76 -7.36 -3.35
N SER A 380 19.99 -6.83 -3.28
CA SER A 380 20.67 -6.63 -2.01
C SER A 380 20.03 -5.50 -1.19
N LEU A 381 20.30 -5.49 0.12
CA LEU A 381 19.91 -4.37 0.99
C LEU A 381 20.45 -3.03 0.50
N GLU A 382 21.71 -2.99 0.08
CA GLU A 382 22.33 -1.78 -0.47
C GLU A 382 21.60 -1.30 -1.74
N TYR A 383 21.17 -2.23 -2.61
CA TYR A 383 20.37 -1.90 -3.80
C TYR A 383 19.02 -1.31 -3.40
N ASN A 384 18.32 -1.93 -2.46
CA ASN A 384 17.03 -1.47 -1.97
C ASN A 384 17.14 -0.09 -1.30
N ILE A 385 18.22 0.18 -0.55
CA ILE A 385 18.52 1.51 -0.01
C ILE A 385 18.75 2.50 -1.14
N ALA A 386 19.59 2.17 -2.14
CA ALA A 386 19.87 3.08 -3.25
C ALA A 386 18.62 3.43 -4.07
N LEU A 387 17.75 2.45 -4.34
CA LEU A 387 16.46 2.67 -5.00
C LEU A 387 15.52 3.54 -4.16
N THR A 388 15.45 3.28 -2.85
CA THR A 388 14.66 4.11 -1.91
C THR A 388 15.16 5.55 -1.91
N THR A 389 16.48 5.75 -1.81
CA THR A 389 17.10 7.08 -1.82
C THR A 389 16.81 7.82 -3.13
N HIS A 390 16.84 7.12 -4.26
CA HIS A 390 16.48 7.70 -5.57
C HIS A 390 15.01 8.15 -5.60
N LEU A 391 14.10 7.31 -5.11
CA LEU A 391 12.66 7.60 -5.14
C LEU A 391 12.24 8.68 -4.13
N LEU A 392 12.76 8.66 -2.90
CA LEU A 392 12.46 9.66 -1.87
C LEU A 392 13.14 11.01 -2.17
N GLY A 393 14.34 10.98 -2.74
CA GLY A 393 15.19 12.16 -2.90
C GLY A 393 16.03 12.47 -1.65
N PRO A 394 16.97 13.42 -1.75
CA PRO A 394 18.03 13.61 -0.76
C PRO A 394 17.52 14.04 0.62
N SER A 395 16.59 15.00 0.68
CA SER A 395 16.14 15.60 1.95
C SER A 395 15.39 14.61 2.85
N LEU A 396 14.43 13.87 2.27
CA LEU A 396 13.68 12.87 3.03
C LEU A 396 14.57 11.66 3.38
N SER A 397 15.44 11.21 2.47
CA SER A 397 16.39 10.12 2.75
C SER A 397 17.35 10.45 3.89
N ALA A 398 17.84 11.69 3.94
CA ALA A 398 18.68 12.18 5.03
C ALA A 398 17.91 12.21 6.36
N ARG A 399 16.65 12.70 6.35
CA ARG A 399 15.78 12.70 7.54
C ARG A 399 15.47 11.28 8.03
N LEU A 400 15.35 10.30 7.13
CA LEU A 400 15.16 8.88 7.48
C LEU A 400 16.45 8.17 7.89
N GLY A 401 17.61 8.84 7.82
CA GLY A 401 18.90 8.26 8.17
C GLY A 401 19.33 7.11 7.24
N LEU A 402 18.94 7.15 5.96
CA LEU A 402 19.39 6.17 4.98
C LEU A 402 20.90 6.32 4.75
N PRO A 403 21.68 5.22 4.82
CA PRO A 403 23.12 5.29 4.68
C PRO A 403 23.49 5.58 3.21
N PRO A 404 24.65 6.23 2.96
CA PRO A 404 25.14 6.37 1.61
C PRO A 404 25.44 5.00 1.00
N THR A 405 25.20 4.86 -0.30
CA THR A 405 25.44 3.63 -1.06
C THR A 405 26.56 3.81 -2.06
N SER A 406 27.30 2.74 -2.36
CA SER A 406 28.40 2.75 -3.33
C SER A 406 27.96 3.27 -4.70
N LEU A 407 28.89 3.89 -5.44
CA LEU A 407 28.64 4.36 -6.80
C LEU A 407 28.22 3.21 -7.72
N ARG A 408 28.85 2.04 -7.57
CA ARG A 408 28.52 0.83 -8.35
C ARG A 408 27.06 0.43 -8.18
N THR A 409 26.56 0.44 -6.94
CA THR A 409 25.16 0.09 -6.66
C THR A 409 24.20 1.14 -7.23
N ARG A 410 24.53 2.44 -7.12
CA ARG A 410 23.73 3.51 -7.75
C ARG A 410 23.66 3.36 -9.27
N LEU A 411 24.79 3.11 -9.93
CA LEU A 411 24.84 2.85 -11.38
C LEU A 411 24.01 1.62 -11.76
N ARG A 412 24.08 0.55 -10.96
CA ARG A 412 23.28 -0.66 -11.17
C ARG A 412 21.77 -0.39 -11.06
N VAL A 413 21.34 0.39 -10.06
CA VAL A 413 19.94 0.83 -9.92
C VAL A 413 19.51 1.59 -11.17
N HIS A 414 20.28 2.59 -11.61
CA HIS A 414 19.93 3.38 -12.79
C HIS A 414 19.89 2.54 -14.08
N ALA A 415 20.83 1.60 -14.27
CA ALA A 415 20.81 0.68 -15.40
C ALA A 415 19.55 -0.20 -15.38
N PHE A 416 19.15 -0.72 -14.21
CA PHE A 416 17.94 -1.53 -14.09
C PHE A 416 16.67 -0.71 -14.32
N LEU A 417 16.59 0.51 -13.78
CA LEU A 417 15.48 1.43 -14.05
C LEU A 417 15.38 1.80 -15.53
N PHE A 418 16.52 1.95 -16.23
CA PHE A 418 16.53 2.13 -17.67
C PHE A 418 15.97 0.90 -18.41
N MET A 419 16.39 -0.31 -18.05
CA MET A 419 15.85 -1.55 -18.62
C MET A 419 14.34 -1.69 -18.43
N GLN A 420 13.82 -1.29 -17.25
CA GLN A 420 12.39 -1.29 -16.97
C GLN A 420 11.58 -0.35 -17.87
N ARG A 421 12.20 0.67 -18.48
CA ARG A 421 11.52 1.60 -19.41
C ARG A 421 11.35 1.00 -20.81
N LEU A 422 12.17 0.02 -21.19
CA LEU A 422 12.16 -0.53 -22.56
C LEU A 422 10.78 -1.06 -23.00
N PRO A 423 10.04 -1.83 -22.17
CA PRO A 423 8.69 -2.27 -22.55
C PRO A 423 7.71 -1.11 -22.77
N HIS A 424 7.89 0.02 -22.09
CA HIS A 424 7.03 1.19 -22.23
C HIS A 424 7.29 1.91 -23.56
N TYR A 425 8.56 2.13 -23.91
CA TYR A 425 8.91 2.72 -25.20
C TYR A 425 8.50 1.81 -26.36
N PHE A 426 8.69 0.49 -26.20
CA PHE A 426 8.19 -0.47 -27.18
C PHE A 426 6.67 -0.40 -27.32
N ALA A 427 5.93 -0.37 -26.20
CA ALA A 427 4.47 -0.27 -26.20
C ALA A 427 3.94 1.00 -26.90
N GLN A 428 4.67 2.12 -26.81
CA GLN A 428 4.33 3.38 -27.47
C GLN A 428 4.54 3.31 -28.99
N LEU A 429 5.65 2.70 -29.43
CA LEU A 429 6.00 2.56 -30.84
C LEU A 429 5.21 1.42 -31.53
N TYR A 430 4.90 0.36 -30.79
CA TYR A 430 4.25 -0.86 -31.27
C TYR A 430 2.84 -0.98 -30.70
N GLN A 431 1.87 -0.33 -31.35
CA GLN A 431 0.47 -0.23 -30.88
C GLN A 431 -0.39 -1.47 -31.20
N ARG A 432 0.20 -2.65 -31.33
CA ARG A 432 -0.55 -3.88 -31.61
C ARG A 432 -1.38 -4.28 -30.39
N LYS A 433 -2.70 -4.08 -30.43
CA LYS A 433 -3.64 -4.39 -29.32
C LYS A 433 -3.40 -5.74 -28.66
N GLY A 434 -3.25 -6.81 -29.46
CA GLY A 434 -3.03 -8.17 -28.93
C GLY A 434 -1.74 -8.35 -28.11
N TRP A 435 -0.69 -7.54 -28.34
CA TRP A 435 0.51 -7.58 -27.50
C TRP A 435 0.26 -6.93 -26.14
N HIS A 436 -0.42 -5.77 -26.12
CA HIS A 436 -0.80 -5.06 -24.89
C HIS A 436 -1.73 -5.89 -24.02
N GLU A 437 -2.79 -6.45 -24.61
CA GLU A 437 -3.74 -7.32 -23.90
C GLU A 437 -3.07 -8.56 -23.31
N LYS A 438 -2.19 -9.22 -24.09
CA LYS A 438 -1.43 -10.39 -23.61
C LYS A 438 -0.49 -10.02 -22.46
N ARG A 439 0.21 -8.89 -22.54
CA ARG A 439 1.09 -8.37 -21.47
C ARG A 439 0.30 -8.05 -20.20
N ARG A 440 -0.86 -7.39 -20.32
CA ARG A 440 -1.72 -7.05 -19.18
C ARG A 440 -2.31 -8.30 -18.52
N ALA A 441 -2.79 -9.27 -19.30
CA ALA A 441 -3.30 -10.54 -18.78
C ALA A 441 -2.20 -11.32 -18.02
N LEU A 442 -0.99 -11.35 -18.58
CA LEU A 442 0.18 -11.95 -17.95
C LEU A 442 0.53 -11.30 -16.60
N TYR A 443 0.55 -9.97 -16.52
CA TYR A 443 0.83 -9.28 -15.25
C TYR A 443 -0.30 -9.44 -14.24
N ARG A 444 -1.57 -9.37 -14.67
CA ARG A 444 -2.73 -9.52 -13.78
C ARG A 444 -2.64 -10.82 -12.97
N GLU A 445 -2.38 -11.94 -13.64
CA GLU A 445 -2.26 -13.24 -12.98
C GLU A 445 -0.87 -13.45 -12.33
N GLY A 446 0.21 -13.02 -13.00
CA GLY A 446 1.57 -13.21 -12.53
C GLY A 446 1.88 -12.47 -11.23
N LEU A 447 1.35 -11.25 -11.06
CA LEU A 447 1.48 -10.46 -9.83
C LEU A 447 0.76 -11.15 -8.66
N ALA A 448 -0.48 -11.59 -8.86
CA ALA A 448 -1.25 -12.28 -7.84
C ALA A 448 -0.57 -13.57 -7.37
N ARG A 449 -0.11 -14.40 -8.31
CA ARG A 449 0.66 -15.62 -8.00
C ARG A 449 1.96 -15.30 -7.26
N SER A 450 2.64 -14.22 -7.60
CA SER A 450 3.88 -13.79 -6.92
C SER A 450 3.61 -13.36 -5.48
N VAL A 451 2.50 -12.65 -5.22
CA VAL A 451 2.09 -12.28 -3.86
C VAL A 451 1.70 -13.52 -3.05
N TRP A 452 0.88 -14.42 -3.60
CA TRP A 452 0.50 -15.66 -2.90
C TRP A 452 1.71 -16.54 -2.59
N TRP A 453 2.68 -16.62 -3.49
CA TRP A 453 3.93 -17.33 -3.22
C TRP A 453 4.65 -16.78 -1.98
N ASN A 454 4.78 -15.44 -1.89
CA ASN A 454 5.38 -14.79 -0.72
C ASN A 454 4.54 -14.95 0.56
N LEU A 455 3.23 -15.16 0.43
CA LEU A 455 2.33 -15.48 1.54
C LEU A 455 2.34 -16.96 1.94
N GLY A 456 3.16 -17.81 1.31
CA GLY A 456 3.18 -19.26 1.59
C GLY A 456 2.03 -20.01 0.90
N ARG A 457 1.67 -19.59 -0.32
CA ARG A 457 0.56 -20.12 -1.14
C ARG A 457 -0.80 -19.88 -0.51
N ARG A 458 -1.02 -18.68 0.01
CA ARG A 458 -2.29 -18.29 0.63
C ARG A 458 -2.86 -17.03 -0.02
N GLN A 459 -4.18 -16.96 -0.03
CA GLN A 459 -4.94 -15.75 -0.29
C GLN A 459 -5.50 -15.25 1.05
N THR A 460 -4.97 -14.13 1.54
CA THR A 460 -5.33 -13.60 2.86
C THR A 460 -6.76 -13.08 2.89
N THR A 461 -7.43 -13.26 4.03
CA THR A 461 -8.69 -12.60 4.38
C THR A 461 -8.48 -11.50 5.44
N PHE A 462 -7.23 -11.05 5.60
CA PHE A 462 -6.82 -9.95 6.50
C PHE A 462 -7.16 -10.19 7.98
N ARG A 463 -7.10 -11.46 8.40
CA ARG A 463 -7.48 -11.88 9.76
C ARG A 463 -6.53 -11.28 10.82
N PRO A 464 -7.05 -10.78 11.95
CA PRO A 464 -6.22 -10.33 13.05
C PRO A 464 -5.30 -11.43 13.56
N ARG A 465 -4.10 -11.07 14.01
CA ARG A 465 -3.11 -12.03 14.52
C ARG A 465 -2.84 -11.84 16.01
N THR A 466 -2.22 -12.84 16.64
CA THR A 466 -1.78 -12.70 18.04
C THR A 466 -0.84 -11.51 18.19
N ALA A 467 -0.99 -10.76 19.28
CA ALA A 467 0.00 -9.76 19.66
C ALA A 467 1.32 -10.47 20.01
N VAL A 468 2.45 -9.78 19.84
CA VAL A 468 3.76 -10.29 20.29
C VAL A 468 3.87 -10.06 21.79
N GLU A 469 3.86 -11.14 22.58
CA GLU A 469 4.11 -11.05 24.03
C GLU A 469 5.59 -10.78 24.30
N ASP A 470 5.85 -9.81 25.19
CA ASP A 470 7.16 -9.57 25.76
C ASP A 470 7.33 -10.45 27.01
N GLY A 471 8.36 -11.30 27.03
CA GLY A 471 8.61 -12.23 28.13
C GLY A 471 8.60 -11.56 29.51
N GLY A 472 7.62 -11.94 30.33
CA GLY A 472 7.43 -11.53 31.72
C GLY A 472 6.36 -12.32 32.49
N ARG A 473 6.14 -13.59 32.13
CA ARG A 473 5.16 -14.59 32.64
C ARG A 473 3.67 -14.32 32.28
N GLN A 474 2.90 -15.30 31.77
CA GLN A 474 2.97 -16.76 31.95
C GLN A 474 2.40 -17.53 30.74
N SER A 475 3.04 -18.69 30.44
CA SER A 475 2.55 -19.86 29.65
C SER A 475 2.99 -20.02 28.19
N ASP A 476 4.09 -20.76 28.01
CA ASP A 476 4.41 -21.80 27.02
C ASP A 476 3.72 -21.77 25.64
N ARG A 477 4.52 -21.37 24.64
CA ARG A 477 4.55 -21.76 23.20
C ARG A 477 4.03 -20.79 22.13
N ALA A 478 3.33 -19.70 22.42
CA ALA A 478 2.86 -18.79 21.36
C ALA A 478 3.87 -17.67 21.05
N ILE A 479 4.62 -17.79 19.95
CA ILE A 479 5.43 -16.70 19.40
C ILE A 479 4.45 -15.77 18.66
N GLY A 480 4.21 -14.56 19.16
CA GLY A 480 3.16 -13.71 18.59
C GLY A 480 3.33 -13.32 17.10
N GLY A 481 2.23 -12.93 16.47
CA GLY A 481 2.13 -12.64 15.04
C GLY A 481 1.77 -13.85 14.16
N GLU A 482 1.49 -15.00 14.77
CA GLU A 482 1.10 -16.24 14.09
C GLU A 482 -0.43 -16.31 13.86
N LEU A 483 -0.83 -17.04 12.81
CA LEU A 483 -2.23 -17.46 12.60
C LEU A 483 -2.36 -18.92 13.04
N PRO A 484 -3.52 -19.35 13.56
CA PRO A 484 -3.79 -20.77 13.81
C PRO A 484 -3.62 -21.59 12.53
N SER A 485 -3.06 -22.81 12.62
CA SER A 485 -2.80 -23.67 11.44
C SER A 485 -4.06 -23.95 10.61
N ARG A 486 -5.22 -24.09 11.25
CA ARG A 486 -6.51 -24.27 10.54
C ARG A 486 -6.80 -23.12 9.56
N VAL A 487 -6.44 -21.89 9.92
CA VAL A 487 -6.65 -20.71 9.07
C VAL A 487 -5.73 -20.76 7.84
N THR A 488 -4.51 -21.26 8.01
CA THR A 488 -3.57 -21.35 6.88
C THR A 488 -4.01 -22.35 5.83
N ASP A 489 -4.76 -23.38 6.23
CA ASP A 489 -5.36 -24.37 5.33
C ASP A 489 -6.59 -23.79 4.60
N GLU A 490 -7.46 -23.05 5.31
CA GLU A 490 -8.63 -22.37 4.72
C GLU A 490 -8.25 -21.35 3.65
N GLU A 491 -7.13 -20.67 3.82
CA GLU A 491 -6.63 -19.64 2.88
C GLU A 491 -5.73 -20.21 1.79
N SER A 492 -5.52 -21.53 1.74
CA SER A 492 -4.59 -22.14 0.79
C SER A 492 -5.06 -22.02 -0.67
N VAL A 493 -4.12 -21.67 -1.56
CA VAL A 493 -4.37 -21.55 -3.00
C VAL A 493 -3.92 -22.83 -3.69
N ASN A 494 -4.86 -23.47 -4.39
CA ASN A 494 -4.56 -24.65 -5.21
C ASN A 494 -3.63 -24.27 -6.36
N LEU A 495 -2.54 -25.04 -6.49
CA LEU A 495 -1.63 -24.88 -7.62
C LEU A 495 -2.29 -25.43 -8.88
N ASP A 496 -2.26 -24.63 -9.95
CA ASP A 496 -2.59 -25.06 -11.30
C ASP A 496 -1.32 -25.06 -12.15
N PRO A 497 -0.63 -26.21 -12.29
CA PRO A 497 0.57 -26.35 -13.11
C PRO A 497 0.30 -26.13 -14.60
N ALA A 498 -0.87 -26.53 -15.09
CA ALA A 498 -1.22 -26.37 -16.51
C ALA A 498 -1.34 -24.89 -16.86
N ARG A 499 -2.04 -24.12 -16.02
CA ARG A 499 -2.12 -22.66 -16.19
C ARG A 499 -0.78 -21.98 -16.00
N ALA A 500 0.07 -22.46 -15.10
CA ALA A 500 1.45 -21.93 -14.95
C ALA A 500 2.29 -22.12 -16.23
N GLN A 501 2.15 -23.27 -16.92
CA GLN A 501 2.80 -23.49 -18.21
C GLN A 501 2.28 -22.54 -19.29
N VAL A 502 0.96 -22.30 -19.33
CA VAL A 502 0.34 -21.32 -20.24
C VAL A 502 0.90 -19.91 -19.98
N LEU A 503 0.96 -19.46 -18.73
CA LEU A 503 1.55 -18.17 -18.38
C LEU A 503 3.02 -18.07 -18.79
N THR A 504 3.80 -19.12 -18.58
CA THR A 504 5.22 -19.15 -18.96
C THR A 504 5.38 -19.03 -20.48
N LYS A 505 4.52 -19.69 -21.25
CA LYS A 505 4.47 -19.55 -22.71
C LYS A 505 4.08 -18.14 -23.11
N MET A 506 3.03 -17.56 -22.52
CA MET A 506 2.60 -16.18 -22.78
C MET A 506 3.72 -15.18 -22.48
N TRP A 507 4.44 -15.35 -21.37
CA TRP A 507 5.60 -14.54 -21.02
C TRP A 507 6.68 -14.59 -22.11
N SER A 508 7.06 -15.80 -22.53
CA SER A 508 8.04 -16.00 -23.60
C SER A 508 7.60 -15.35 -24.90
N GLU A 509 6.32 -15.46 -25.28
CA GLU A 509 5.78 -14.83 -26.49
C GLU A 509 5.83 -13.30 -26.43
N VAL A 510 5.41 -12.66 -25.32
CA VAL A 510 5.44 -11.20 -25.16
C VAL A 510 6.86 -10.65 -25.32
N TRP A 511 7.83 -11.28 -24.67
CA TRP A 511 9.24 -10.85 -24.72
C TRP A 511 9.89 -11.16 -26.06
N ARG A 512 9.64 -12.35 -26.64
CA ARG A 512 10.17 -12.72 -27.95
C ARG A 512 9.64 -11.80 -29.04
N GLU A 513 8.34 -11.49 -29.04
CA GLU A 513 7.74 -10.54 -29.97
C GLU A 513 8.40 -9.16 -29.84
N MET A 514 8.56 -8.66 -28.61
CA MET A 514 9.23 -7.39 -28.35
C MET A 514 10.66 -7.36 -28.90
N ILE A 515 11.46 -8.39 -28.60
CA ILE A 515 12.87 -8.47 -29.02
C ILE A 515 12.96 -8.59 -30.54
N VAL A 516 12.20 -9.49 -31.16
CA VAL A 516 12.25 -9.71 -32.62
C VAL A 516 11.86 -8.43 -33.36
N VAL A 517 10.74 -7.80 -32.98
CA VAL A 517 10.29 -6.55 -33.63
C VAL A 517 11.32 -5.43 -33.44
N SER A 518 11.88 -5.29 -32.23
CA SER A 518 12.89 -4.26 -31.94
C SER A 518 14.18 -4.48 -32.76
N VAL A 519 14.66 -5.72 -32.86
CA VAL A 519 15.86 -6.05 -33.65
C VAL A 519 15.61 -5.85 -35.13
N THR A 520 14.47 -6.32 -35.67
CA THR A 520 14.12 -6.12 -37.08
C THR A 520 13.99 -4.64 -37.46
N PHE A 521 13.40 -3.83 -36.58
CA PHE A 521 13.32 -2.39 -36.80
C PHE A 521 14.71 -1.73 -36.77
N ALA A 522 15.55 -2.08 -35.79
CA ALA A 522 16.90 -1.55 -35.68
C ALA A 522 17.79 -1.92 -36.87
N THR A 523 17.71 -3.18 -37.36
CA THR A 523 18.49 -3.61 -38.53
C THR A 523 18.04 -2.90 -39.80
N PHE A 524 16.73 -2.72 -39.99
CA PHE A 524 16.19 -1.97 -41.13
C PHE A 524 16.61 -0.49 -41.10
N ALA A 525 16.53 0.16 -39.94
CA ALA A 525 16.98 1.54 -39.76
C ALA A 525 18.49 1.71 -40.00
N ALA A 526 19.31 0.76 -39.55
CA ALA A 526 20.75 0.76 -39.80
C ALA A 526 21.07 0.57 -41.30
N LEU A 527 20.35 -0.32 -41.98
CA LEU A 527 20.50 -0.53 -43.42
C LEU A 527 20.12 0.72 -44.22
N LEU A 528 18.99 1.35 -43.89
CA LEU A 528 18.57 2.61 -44.52
C LEU A 528 19.58 3.74 -44.29
N SER A 529 20.08 3.87 -43.06
CA SER A 529 21.12 4.86 -42.73
C SER A 529 22.41 4.62 -43.51
N TYR A 530 22.83 3.36 -43.63
CA TYR A 530 24.02 2.98 -44.41
C TYR A 530 23.84 3.29 -45.91
N VAL A 531 22.70 2.93 -46.49
CA VAL A 531 22.39 3.22 -47.90
C VAL A 531 22.33 4.73 -48.14
N GLY A 532 21.66 5.47 -47.26
CA GLY A 532 21.56 6.94 -47.34
C GLY A 532 22.93 7.62 -47.26
N LEU A 533 23.78 7.21 -46.32
CA LEU A 533 25.14 7.73 -46.19
C LEU A 533 25.97 7.41 -47.43
N ARG A 534 25.84 6.20 -47.98
CA ARG A 534 26.53 5.79 -49.22
C ARG A 534 26.07 6.59 -50.43
N CYS A 535 24.78 6.95 -50.50
CA CYS A 535 24.23 7.81 -51.56
C CYS A 535 24.74 9.25 -51.43
N LEU A 536 24.82 9.81 -50.22
CA LEU A 536 25.38 11.15 -49.99
C LEU A 536 26.86 11.22 -50.38
N VAL A 537 27.68 10.26 -49.93
CA VAL A 537 29.11 10.20 -50.27
C VAL A 537 29.34 10.06 -51.78
N LYS A 538 28.46 9.34 -52.49
CA LYS A 538 28.54 9.24 -53.96
C LYS A 538 27.97 10.46 -54.69
N GLY A 539 27.00 11.16 -54.09
CA GLY A 539 26.39 12.37 -54.64
C GLY A 539 27.25 13.63 -54.51
N GLU A 540 28.17 13.67 -53.54
CA GLU A 540 29.18 14.75 -53.42
C GLU A 540 30.40 14.55 -54.35
N MET A 541 30.46 13.43 -55.08
CA MET A 541 31.51 13.11 -56.06
C MET A 541 31.11 13.34 -57.53
N MET A 542 29.90 13.84 -57.77
CA MET A 542 29.43 14.36 -59.07
C MET A 542 29.28 15.87 -58.96
#